data_AF-A0A174BJE2-F1
#
_entry.id   AF-A0A174BJE2-F1
#
_cell.length_a   1.000
_cell.length_b   1.000
_cell.length_c   1.000
_cell.angle_alpha   90.00
_cell.angle_beta   90.00
_cell.angle_gamma   90.00
#
_symmetry.space_group_name_H-M   'P 1'
#
loop_
_entity.id
_entity.type
_entity.pdbx_description
1 polymer ?
#
loop_
_entity_poly.entity_id
_entity_poly.type
_entity_poly.pdbx_seq_one_letter_code
_entity_poly.pdbx_strand_id
1 'polypeptide(L)'
;MDETMETVQGDIESAWSAEDPAGEAEGTESAAAADQPKGGEETPPAEPKAPDAPVAQPELFTLKNRDETRQVTRDELVAMAQKGWDYDHVRQERDQLRQYRQEADPALELVKSYAQRNGMSVGDYLDYCRKQELIATGMNEQDAAARVSMEKERADLARQRAEIQAYQDQQNSVLKHAQQQAQARKQDIEAFYQSYPGVDPKSIPPEVWGAVRGGDTLTNAYTRWENKRLQAELAAERQNKANRDKTPGSLGGDTADDNAGLISKYWDEAD
;
A
#
# COMPACT_ATOMS: atom_id res chain seq x y z
N MET A 1 33.99 11.52 -15.41
CA MET A 1 33.30 11.35 -14.12
C MET A 1 31.83 10.98 -14.32
N ASP A 2 31.21 11.28 -15.47
CA ASP A 2 29.84 10.85 -15.80
C ASP A 2 29.66 9.33 -16.05
N GLU A 3 30.58 8.67 -16.76
CA GLU A 3 30.41 7.23 -17.12
C GLU A 3 30.31 6.28 -15.92
N THR A 4 30.98 6.61 -14.81
CA THR A 4 30.90 5.81 -13.57
C THR A 4 29.62 6.07 -12.79
N MET A 5 28.96 7.21 -12.97
CA MET A 5 27.67 7.48 -12.30
C MET A 5 26.52 6.80 -13.03
N GLU A 6 26.52 6.83 -14.38
CA GLU A 6 25.46 6.23 -15.20
C GLU A 6 25.45 4.69 -15.10
N THR A 7 26.63 4.06 -15.08
CA THR A 7 26.77 2.60 -14.91
C THR A 7 26.31 2.13 -13.53
N VAL A 8 26.64 2.88 -12.49
CA VAL A 8 26.34 2.54 -11.10
C VAL A 8 24.87 2.86 -10.76
N GLN A 9 24.27 3.86 -11.41
CA GLN A 9 22.82 4.09 -11.40
C GLN A 9 22.06 2.94 -12.09
N GLY A 10 22.56 2.44 -13.22
CA GLY A 10 22.01 1.27 -13.91
C GLY A 10 22.12 -0.03 -13.10
N ASP A 11 23.19 -0.19 -12.30
CA ASP A 11 23.37 -1.33 -11.40
C ASP A 11 22.38 -1.29 -10.22
N ILE A 12 22.06 -0.11 -9.67
CA ILE A 12 21.00 0.06 -8.65
C ILE A 12 19.62 -0.22 -9.25
N GLU A 13 19.31 0.33 -10.43
CA GLU A 13 18.02 0.10 -11.10
C GLU A 13 17.84 -1.38 -11.51
N SER A 14 18.91 -2.06 -11.91
CA SER A 14 18.90 -3.50 -12.20
C SER A 14 18.73 -4.35 -10.93
N ALA A 15 19.40 -3.99 -9.82
CA ALA A 15 19.22 -4.68 -8.54
C ALA A 15 17.77 -4.53 -8.02
N TRP A 16 17.12 -3.41 -8.31
CA TRP A 16 15.72 -3.19 -7.97
C TRP A 16 14.73 -3.98 -8.85
N SER A 17 15.08 -4.19 -10.13
CA SER A 17 14.23 -4.91 -11.11
C SER A 17 14.43 -6.43 -11.11
N ALA A 18 15.54 -6.94 -10.55
CA ALA A 18 15.88 -8.36 -10.56
C ALA A 18 15.23 -9.18 -9.42
N GLU A 19 14.55 -8.54 -8.47
CA GLU A 19 13.88 -9.19 -7.32
C GLU A 19 12.34 -9.08 -7.37
N ASP A 20 11.76 -9.20 -8.57
CA ASP A 20 10.35 -9.58 -8.75
C ASP A 20 10.22 -11.11 -8.68
N PRO A 21 9.79 -11.74 -7.56
CA PRO A 21 9.25 -13.07 -7.63
C PRO A 21 7.84 -12.97 -8.22
N ALA A 22 7.76 -13.23 -9.53
CA ALA A 22 6.53 -13.66 -10.18
C ALA A 22 5.94 -14.82 -9.36
N GLY A 23 4.62 -14.75 -9.12
CA GLY A 23 3.94 -15.57 -8.14
C GLY A 23 3.90 -17.08 -8.45
N GLU A 24 4.06 -17.85 -7.39
CA GLU A 24 3.42 -19.16 -7.24
C GLU A 24 2.67 -19.14 -5.89
N ALA A 25 1.38 -18.80 -5.95
CA ALA A 25 0.45 -19.11 -4.88
C ALA A 25 -0.07 -20.54 -5.11
N GLU A 26 0.58 -21.52 -4.51
CA GLU A 26 0.00 -22.86 -4.37
C GLU A 26 -1.03 -22.81 -3.23
N GLY A 27 -2.30 -22.75 -3.63
CA GLY A 27 -3.42 -22.88 -2.72
C GLY A 27 -3.55 -24.31 -2.20
N THR A 28 -3.76 -24.45 -0.90
CA THR A 28 -4.42 -25.63 -0.35
C THR A 28 -5.66 -25.16 0.38
N GLU A 29 -6.79 -25.29 -0.30
CA GLU A 29 -8.12 -25.18 0.29
C GLU A 29 -8.47 -26.41 1.14
N SER A 30 -9.47 -26.17 1.99
CA SER A 30 -10.41 -27.12 2.59
C SER A 30 -10.10 -27.55 4.03
N ALA A 31 -11.04 -27.56 4.98
CA ALA A 31 -12.29 -26.86 5.27
C ALA A 31 -12.82 -27.48 6.57
N ALA A 32 -13.54 -26.68 7.35
CA ALA A 32 -14.63 -27.07 8.26
C ALA A 32 -14.35 -28.04 9.43
N ALA A 33 -14.55 -27.56 10.67
CA ALA A 33 -15.80 -27.83 11.40
C ALA A 33 -15.85 -27.04 12.72
N ALA A 34 -17.01 -26.45 12.97
CA ALA A 34 -17.38 -25.79 14.21
C ALA A 34 -17.71 -26.80 15.32
N ASP A 35 -17.46 -26.46 16.59
CA ASP A 35 -18.49 -26.52 17.63
C ASP A 35 -18.10 -25.69 18.86
N GLN A 36 -19.10 -25.10 19.50
CA GLN A 36 -19.01 -24.20 20.67
C GLN A 36 -19.55 -24.93 21.92
N PRO A 37 -19.73 -24.28 23.09
CA PRO A 37 -18.86 -24.24 24.26
C PRO A 37 -19.33 -25.11 25.44
N LYS A 38 -18.51 -25.27 26.50
CA LYS A 38 -19.02 -25.40 27.87
C LYS A 38 -18.02 -24.91 28.92
N GLY A 39 -18.53 -24.05 29.79
CA GLY A 39 -17.80 -23.41 30.88
C GLY A 39 -17.55 -24.29 32.11
N GLY A 40 -16.72 -23.74 32.98
CA GLY A 40 -16.45 -24.19 34.34
C GLY A 40 -15.46 -23.21 34.96
N GLU A 41 -15.99 -22.29 35.78
CA GLU A 41 -15.22 -21.39 36.63
C GLU A 41 -14.36 -22.19 37.62
N GLU A 42 -13.12 -21.76 37.83
CA GLU A 42 -12.46 -21.74 39.14
C GLU A 42 -11.26 -20.77 39.10
N THR A 43 -11.20 -19.85 40.05
CA THR A 43 -10.09 -18.93 40.36
C THR A 43 -9.92 -18.91 41.89
N PRO A 44 -8.83 -18.38 42.47
CA PRO A 44 -7.40 -18.35 42.10
C PRO A 44 -6.51 -18.79 43.30
N PRO A 45 -5.16 -18.71 43.23
CA PRO A 45 -4.49 -17.73 44.11
C PRO A 45 -3.36 -16.90 43.45
N ALA A 46 -3.01 -15.81 44.14
CA ALA A 46 -2.37 -14.58 43.65
C ALA A 46 -0.83 -14.53 43.52
N GLU A 47 -0.39 -13.80 42.48
CA GLU A 47 0.75 -12.85 42.28
C GLU A 47 2.18 -13.13 42.83
N PRO A 48 3.23 -12.76 42.07
CA PRO A 48 3.65 -11.35 42.03
C PRO A 48 3.98 -10.79 40.63
N LYS A 49 4.27 -9.48 40.63
CA LYS A 49 4.04 -8.46 39.60
C LYS A 49 5.34 -8.07 38.85
N ALA A 50 5.17 -7.81 37.54
CA ALA A 50 5.95 -6.95 36.61
C ALA A 50 7.31 -7.47 36.03
N PRO A 51 7.78 -6.95 34.86
CA PRO A 51 7.21 -5.98 33.92
C PRO A 51 7.17 -6.41 32.43
N ASP A 52 6.43 -5.62 31.65
CA ASP A 52 6.48 -5.39 30.19
C ASP A 52 6.23 -6.56 29.22
N ALA A 53 5.02 -6.50 28.66
CA ALA A 53 4.61 -7.14 27.44
C ALA A 53 5.60 -6.88 26.29
N PRO A 54 5.88 -7.86 25.40
CA PRO A 54 6.30 -7.52 24.07
C PRO A 54 5.11 -6.79 23.44
N VAL A 55 5.24 -5.46 23.31
CA VAL A 55 4.35 -4.66 22.47
C VAL A 55 4.30 -5.37 21.13
N ALA A 56 3.16 -6.00 20.83
CA ALA A 56 2.90 -6.58 19.54
C ALA A 56 3.07 -5.44 18.54
N GLN A 57 4.19 -5.47 17.80
CA GLN A 57 4.42 -4.51 16.73
C GLN A 57 3.21 -4.65 15.82
N PRO A 58 2.43 -3.58 15.57
CA PRO A 58 1.29 -3.71 14.68
C PRO A 58 1.87 -4.11 13.32
N GLU A 59 1.54 -5.32 12.86
CA GLU A 59 1.87 -5.76 11.52
C GLU A 59 1.23 -4.75 10.55
N LEU A 60 2.07 -3.89 9.99
CA LEU A 60 1.70 -2.88 9.02
C LEU A 60 1.64 -3.58 7.67
N PHE A 61 0.43 -3.70 7.13
CA PHE A 61 0.20 -4.24 5.81
C PHE A 61 0.06 -3.09 4.81
N THR A 62 0.79 -3.16 3.71
CA THR A 62 0.66 -2.20 2.62
C THR A 62 -0.56 -2.59 1.78
N LEU A 63 -1.64 -1.82 1.91
CA LEU A 63 -2.84 -1.99 1.09
C LEU A 63 -2.75 -1.01 -0.10
N LYS A 64 -2.82 -1.55 -1.32
CA LYS A 64 -2.87 -0.75 -2.56
C LYS A 64 -4.29 -0.81 -3.11
N ASN A 65 -4.93 0.33 -3.29
CA ASN A 65 -6.17 0.43 -4.03
C ASN A 65 -6.12 1.67 -4.95
N ARG A 66 -6.50 1.46 -6.20
CA ARG A 66 -6.26 2.36 -7.34
C ARG A 66 -4.78 2.78 -7.40
N ASP A 67 -4.49 4.01 -6.97
CA ASP A 67 -3.17 4.66 -7.04
C ASP A 67 -2.61 5.07 -5.67
N GLU A 68 -3.33 4.79 -4.57
CA GLU A 68 -2.89 5.12 -3.22
C GLU A 68 -2.40 3.87 -2.49
N THR A 69 -1.14 3.91 -2.03
CA THR A 69 -0.55 2.90 -1.15
C THR A 69 -0.58 3.42 0.27
N ARG A 70 -1.32 2.75 1.17
CA ARG A 70 -1.36 3.11 2.58
C ARG A 70 -0.93 1.93 3.43
N GLN A 71 -0.06 2.18 4.41
CA GLN A 71 0.28 1.22 5.44
C GLN A 71 -0.85 1.22 6.47
N VAL A 72 -1.45 0.05 6.69
CA VAL A 72 -2.63 -0.15 7.52
C VAL A 72 -2.31 -1.26 8.52
N THR A 73 -2.68 -1.09 9.79
CA THR A 73 -2.45 -2.12 10.82
C THR A 73 -3.35 -3.34 10.60
N ARG A 74 -3.01 -4.50 11.15
CA ARG A 74 -3.82 -5.74 11.00
C ARG A 74 -5.31 -5.56 11.31
N ASP A 75 -5.63 -4.84 12.38
CA ASP A 75 -7.03 -4.60 12.79
C ASP A 75 -7.76 -3.66 11.83
N GLU A 76 -7.07 -2.63 11.36
CA GLU A 76 -7.60 -1.71 10.34
C GLU A 76 -7.74 -2.42 8.98
N LEU A 77 -6.88 -3.37 8.65
CA LEU A 77 -6.98 -4.18 7.42
C LEU A 77 -8.18 -5.11 7.46
N VAL A 78 -8.46 -5.76 8.60
CA VAL A 78 -9.67 -6.56 8.78
C VAL A 78 -10.93 -5.67 8.73
N ALA A 79 -10.90 -4.50 9.36
CA ALA A 79 -12.02 -3.56 9.30
C ALA A 79 -12.27 -3.00 7.89
N MET A 80 -11.22 -2.65 7.15
CA MET A 80 -11.29 -2.21 5.75
C MET A 80 -11.65 -3.34 4.81
N ALA A 81 -11.23 -4.59 5.07
CA ALA A 81 -11.65 -5.75 4.29
C ALA A 81 -13.13 -6.06 4.51
N GLN A 82 -13.62 -5.88 5.74
CA GLN A 82 -15.02 -6.13 6.07
C GLN A 82 -15.97 -5.02 5.57
N LYS A 83 -15.55 -3.75 5.63
CA LYS A 83 -16.36 -2.63 5.14
C LYS A 83 -16.14 -2.32 3.66
N GLY A 84 -14.94 -2.58 3.13
CA GLY A 84 -14.45 -2.07 1.86
C GLY A 84 -13.70 -0.75 2.06
N TRP A 85 -12.51 -0.62 1.49
CA TRP A 85 -11.63 0.56 1.64
C TRP A 85 -12.32 1.88 1.24
N ASP A 86 -13.13 1.85 0.18
CA ASP A 86 -13.85 3.02 -0.34
C ASP A 86 -15.31 3.11 0.14
N TYR A 87 -15.74 2.26 1.09
CA TYR A 87 -17.17 2.14 1.40
C TYR A 87 -17.79 3.45 1.88
N ASP A 88 -17.09 4.20 2.73
CA ASP A 88 -17.59 5.47 3.23
C ASP A 88 -17.64 6.53 2.13
N HIS A 89 -16.66 6.56 1.22
CA HIS A 89 -16.64 7.48 0.09
C HIS A 89 -17.73 7.15 -0.93
N VAL A 90 -17.83 5.89 -1.35
CA VAL A 90 -18.90 5.40 -2.24
C VAL A 90 -20.28 5.62 -1.63
N ARG A 91 -20.41 5.45 -0.31
CA ARG A 91 -21.66 5.72 0.40
C ARG A 91 -22.00 7.20 0.40
N GLN A 92 -21.04 8.08 0.66
CA GLN A 92 -21.25 9.53 0.61
C GLN A 92 -21.63 9.99 -0.79
N GLU A 93 -20.92 9.55 -1.84
CA GLU A 93 -21.26 9.88 -3.22
C GLU A 93 -22.64 9.36 -3.59
N ARG A 94 -22.96 8.12 -3.22
CA ARG A 94 -24.30 7.56 -3.44
C ARG A 94 -25.37 8.35 -2.70
N ASP A 95 -25.13 8.75 -1.46
CA ASP A 95 -26.10 9.49 -0.67
C ASP A 95 -26.27 10.92 -1.21
N GLN A 96 -25.21 11.56 -1.69
CA GLN A 96 -25.26 12.82 -2.45
C GLN A 96 -26.03 12.66 -3.76
N LEU A 97 -25.76 11.62 -4.55
CA LEU A 97 -26.49 11.32 -5.77
C LEU A 97 -27.96 11.01 -5.50
N ARG A 98 -28.29 10.40 -4.36
CA ARG A 98 -29.67 10.21 -3.91
C ARG A 98 -30.33 11.54 -3.57
N GLN A 99 -29.63 12.45 -2.90
CA GLN A 99 -30.14 13.79 -2.62
C GLN A 99 -30.38 14.57 -3.92
N TYR A 100 -29.41 14.61 -4.84
CA TYR A 100 -29.59 15.23 -6.15
C TYR A 100 -30.74 14.62 -6.94
N ARG A 101 -30.88 13.29 -6.89
CA ARG A 101 -32.03 12.62 -7.51
C ARG A 101 -33.33 13.01 -6.84
N GLN A 102 -33.40 13.08 -5.51
CA GLN A 102 -34.62 13.48 -4.78
C GLN A 102 -35.00 14.94 -5.08
N GLU A 103 -34.03 15.83 -5.25
CA GLU A 103 -34.26 17.23 -5.64
C GLU A 103 -34.68 17.35 -7.10
N ALA A 104 -34.09 16.56 -8.00
CA ALA A 104 -34.38 16.58 -9.43
C ALA A 104 -35.61 15.74 -9.83
N ASP A 105 -36.00 14.73 -9.04
CA ASP A 105 -37.14 13.84 -9.32
C ASP A 105 -38.45 14.61 -9.52
N PRO A 106 -38.87 15.55 -8.64
CA PRO A 106 -40.14 16.24 -8.84
C PRO A 106 -40.15 17.08 -10.13
N ALA A 107 -39.02 17.69 -10.50
CA ALA A 107 -38.90 18.42 -11.76
C ALA A 107 -38.93 17.47 -12.97
N LEU A 108 -38.20 16.35 -12.89
CA LEU A 108 -38.19 15.33 -13.95
C LEU A 108 -39.55 14.65 -14.10
N GLU A 109 -40.26 14.35 -13.01
CA GLU A 109 -41.60 13.78 -13.01
C GLU A 109 -42.60 14.74 -13.66
N LEU A 110 -42.53 16.03 -13.32
CA LEU A 110 -43.36 17.06 -13.95
C LEU A 110 -43.12 17.11 -15.47
N VAL A 111 -41.85 17.21 -15.89
CA VAL A 111 -41.50 17.22 -17.33
C VAL A 111 -41.92 15.92 -18.02
N LYS A 112 -41.76 14.75 -17.38
CA LYS A 112 -42.25 13.46 -17.88
C LYS A 112 -43.78 13.46 -18.05
N SER A 113 -44.53 13.99 -17.10
CA SER A 113 -45.99 14.05 -17.17
C SER A 113 -46.47 14.94 -18.33
N TYR A 114 -45.81 16.09 -18.55
CA TYR A 114 -46.10 16.96 -19.69
C TYR A 114 -45.69 16.34 -21.03
N ALA A 115 -44.55 15.66 -21.07
CA ALA A 115 -44.09 14.94 -22.26
C ALA A 115 -45.10 13.82 -22.63
N GLN A 116 -45.50 13.00 -21.65
CA GLN A 116 -46.52 11.95 -21.82
C GLN A 116 -47.87 12.49 -22.30
N ARG A 117 -48.33 13.61 -21.74
CA ARG A 117 -49.61 14.25 -22.16
C ARG A 117 -49.57 14.72 -23.62
N ASN A 118 -48.42 15.17 -24.10
CA ASN A 118 -48.24 15.62 -25.48
C ASN A 118 -47.77 14.48 -26.42
N GLY A 119 -47.62 13.25 -25.92
CA GLY A 119 -47.14 12.11 -26.71
C GLY A 119 -45.68 12.27 -27.20
N MET A 120 -44.89 13.13 -26.55
CA MET A 120 -43.49 13.41 -26.89
C MET A 120 -42.55 12.77 -25.87
N SER A 121 -41.28 12.52 -26.25
CA SER A 121 -40.27 12.13 -25.27
C SER A 121 -39.88 13.31 -24.38
N VAL A 122 -39.25 13.04 -23.22
CA VAL A 122 -38.76 14.09 -22.31
C VAL A 122 -37.78 15.02 -23.04
N GLY A 123 -36.90 14.48 -23.88
CA GLY A 123 -35.96 15.26 -24.68
C GLY A 123 -36.67 16.12 -25.72
N ASP A 124 -37.62 15.54 -26.47
CA ASP A 124 -38.35 16.29 -27.50
C ASP A 124 -39.24 17.38 -26.90
N TYR A 125 -39.79 17.15 -25.71
CA TYR A 125 -40.57 18.16 -25.00
C TYR A 125 -39.69 19.33 -24.51
N LEU A 126 -38.46 19.07 -24.06
CA LEU A 126 -37.50 20.13 -23.72
C LEU A 126 -37.11 20.93 -24.97
N ASP A 127 -36.84 20.26 -26.08
CA ASP A 127 -36.55 20.88 -27.38
C ASP A 127 -37.75 21.74 -27.85
N TYR A 128 -38.98 21.25 -27.66
CA TYR A 128 -40.21 22.00 -27.93
C TYR A 128 -40.36 23.22 -27.01
N CYS A 129 -40.17 23.09 -25.70
CA CYS A 129 -40.21 24.21 -24.76
C CYS A 129 -39.19 25.29 -25.14
N ARG A 130 -37.98 24.89 -25.51
CA ARG A 130 -36.92 25.81 -25.97
C ARG A 130 -37.30 26.52 -27.26
N LYS A 131 -37.87 25.78 -28.22
CA LYS A 131 -38.40 26.34 -29.46
C LYS A 131 -39.54 27.35 -29.19
N GLN A 132 -40.46 27.04 -28.29
CA GLN A 132 -41.55 27.94 -27.90
C GLN A 132 -41.04 29.21 -27.23
N GLU A 133 -40.02 29.12 -26.37
CA GLU A 133 -39.36 30.28 -25.77
C GLU A 133 -38.75 31.20 -26.84
N LEU A 134 -38.04 30.62 -27.81
CA LEU A 134 -37.46 31.37 -28.93
C LEU A 134 -38.53 32.06 -29.79
N ILE A 135 -39.64 31.37 -30.07
CA ILE A 135 -40.79 31.95 -30.78
C ILE A 135 -41.41 33.11 -29.96
N ALA A 136 -41.54 32.94 -28.64
CA ALA A 136 -42.05 33.97 -27.74
C ALA A 136 -41.13 35.21 -27.68
N THR A 137 -39.82 35.04 -27.87
CA THR A 137 -38.87 36.16 -28.03
C THR A 137 -38.94 36.86 -29.39
N GLY A 138 -39.84 36.43 -30.28
CA GLY A 138 -40.08 37.05 -31.58
C GLY A 138 -39.32 36.42 -32.74
N MET A 139 -38.72 35.23 -32.58
CA MET A 139 -38.09 34.50 -33.68
C MET A 139 -39.11 33.72 -34.50
N ASN A 140 -38.83 33.58 -35.80
CA ASN A 140 -39.61 32.73 -36.68
C ASN A 140 -39.41 31.24 -36.30
N GLU A 141 -40.42 30.41 -36.59
CA GLU A 141 -40.45 28.99 -36.23
C GLU A 141 -39.27 28.20 -36.82
N GLN A 142 -38.86 28.54 -38.05
CA GLN A 142 -37.74 27.90 -38.74
C GLN A 142 -36.40 28.25 -38.08
N ASP A 143 -36.20 29.52 -37.73
CA ASP A 143 -34.97 29.98 -37.07
C ASP A 143 -34.88 29.44 -35.64
N ALA A 144 -36.02 29.34 -34.94
CA ALA A 144 -36.10 28.74 -33.62
C ALA A 144 -35.73 27.25 -33.65
N ALA A 145 -36.24 26.49 -34.63
CA ALA A 145 -35.89 25.08 -34.81
C ALA A 145 -34.39 24.89 -35.13
N ALA A 146 -33.84 25.72 -36.02
CA ALA A 146 -32.42 25.67 -36.38
C ALA A 146 -31.51 25.99 -35.17
N ARG A 147 -31.91 26.90 -34.28
CA ARG A 147 -31.14 27.19 -33.07
C ARG A 147 -31.11 26.01 -32.09
N VAL A 148 -32.25 25.36 -31.87
CA VAL A 148 -32.34 24.20 -30.97
C VAL A 148 -31.50 23.03 -31.50
N SER A 149 -31.54 22.75 -32.81
CA SER A 149 -30.72 21.68 -33.40
C SER A 149 -29.22 21.98 -33.26
N MET A 150 -28.80 23.22 -33.51
CA MET A 150 -27.40 23.64 -33.35
C MET A 150 -26.95 23.58 -31.89
N GLU A 151 -27.81 23.93 -30.93
CA GLU A 151 -27.53 23.81 -29.49
C GLU A 151 -27.31 22.35 -29.10
N LYS A 152 -28.16 21.44 -29.60
CA LYS A 152 -28.05 19.98 -29.38
C LYS A 152 -26.77 19.40 -29.97
N GLU A 153 -26.47 19.69 -31.23
CA GLU A 153 -25.22 19.25 -31.88
C GLU A 153 -23.99 19.77 -31.13
N ARG A 154 -24.03 21.03 -30.68
CA ARG A 154 -22.93 21.60 -29.88
C ARG A 154 -22.80 20.91 -28.52
N ALA A 155 -23.91 20.57 -27.87
CA ALA A 155 -23.90 19.83 -26.61
C ALA A 155 -23.34 18.41 -26.79
N ASP A 156 -23.69 17.72 -27.87
CA ASP A 156 -23.19 16.38 -28.18
C ASP A 156 -21.69 16.41 -28.51
N LEU A 157 -21.24 17.37 -29.33
CA LEU A 157 -19.82 17.58 -29.59
C LEU A 157 -19.04 17.96 -28.32
N ALA A 158 -19.64 18.74 -27.42
CA ALA A 158 -19.02 19.08 -26.15
C ALA A 158 -18.86 17.85 -25.24
N ARG A 159 -19.87 16.97 -25.18
CA ARG A 159 -19.80 15.69 -24.45
C ARG A 159 -18.71 14.79 -25.00
N GLN A 160 -18.68 14.59 -26.32
CA GLN A 160 -17.63 13.79 -26.97
C GLN A 160 -16.23 14.37 -26.72
N ARG A 161 -16.07 15.69 -26.80
CA ARG A 161 -14.78 16.34 -26.48
C ARG A 161 -14.39 16.16 -25.02
N ALA A 162 -15.34 16.27 -24.09
CA ALA A 162 -15.08 16.06 -22.67
C ALA A 162 -14.65 14.61 -22.39
N GLU A 163 -15.28 13.62 -23.03
CA GLU A 163 -14.88 12.21 -22.91
C GLU A 163 -13.45 11.97 -23.44
N ILE A 164 -13.12 12.52 -24.61
CA ILE A 164 -11.78 12.41 -25.20
C ILE A 164 -10.74 13.11 -24.31
N GLN A 165 -11.06 14.30 -23.80
CA GLN A 165 -10.17 15.03 -22.90
C GLN A 165 -9.95 14.27 -21.59
N ALA A 166 -11.00 13.73 -20.98
CA ALA A 166 -10.88 12.93 -19.76
C ALA A 166 -9.98 11.70 -19.97
N TYR A 167 -10.09 11.03 -21.12
CA TYR A 167 -9.21 9.92 -21.48
C TYR A 167 -7.74 10.36 -21.65
N GLN A 168 -7.51 11.49 -22.34
CA GLN A 168 -6.17 12.05 -22.51
C GLN A 168 -5.56 12.50 -21.17
N ASP A 169 -6.34 13.13 -20.31
CA ASP A 169 -5.91 13.58 -18.99
C ASP A 169 -5.57 12.40 -18.08
N GLN A 170 -6.34 11.32 -18.14
CA GLN A 170 -6.03 10.08 -17.43
C GLN A 170 -4.71 9.47 -17.91
N GLN A 171 -4.47 9.44 -19.23
CA GLN A 171 -3.22 8.93 -19.76
C GLN A 171 -2.03 9.84 -19.39
N ASN A 172 -2.22 11.15 -19.49
CA ASN A 172 -1.21 12.15 -19.13
C ASN A 172 -0.89 12.14 -17.63
N SER A 173 -1.88 11.92 -16.76
CA SER A 173 -1.65 11.84 -15.31
C SER A 173 -0.82 10.62 -14.96
N VAL A 174 -1.11 9.45 -15.55
CA VAL A 174 -0.31 8.23 -15.38
C VAL A 174 1.12 8.44 -15.85
N LEU A 175 1.32 9.04 -17.03
CA LEU A 175 2.66 9.36 -17.54
C LEU A 175 3.40 10.35 -16.64
N LYS A 176 2.73 11.41 -16.17
CA LYS A 176 3.31 12.39 -15.23
C LYS A 176 3.68 11.75 -13.90
N HIS A 177 2.80 10.92 -13.33
CA HIS A 177 3.10 10.20 -12.09
C HIS A 177 4.28 9.27 -12.27
N ALA A 178 4.35 8.51 -13.37
CA ALA A 178 5.49 7.66 -13.68
C ALA A 178 6.79 8.47 -13.82
N GLN A 179 6.75 9.61 -14.50
CA GLN A 179 7.92 10.52 -14.63
C GLN A 179 8.35 11.10 -13.28
N GLN A 180 7.40 11.56 -12.46
CA GLN A 180 7.67 12.08 -11.12
C GLN A 180 8.29 11.02 -10.21
N GLN A 181 7.76 9.79 -10.23
CA GLN A 181 8.33 8.67 -9.49
C GLN A 181 9.76 8.37 -9.96
N ALA A 182 10.00 8.33 -11.27
CA ALA A 182 11.34 8.13 -11.80
C ALA A 182 12.30 9.25 -11.37
N GLN A 183 11.89 10.52 -11.44
CA GLN A 183 12.70 11.66 -11.00
C GLN A 183 12.99 11.61 -9.49
N ALA A 184 11.98 11.31 -8.67
CA ALA A 184 12.16 11.16 -7.22
C ALA A 184 13.15 10.04 -6.89
N ARG A 185 13.09 8.90 -7.58
CA ARG A 185 14.08 7.81 -7.43
C ARG A 185 15.48 8.27 -7.79
N LYS A 186 15.66 9.00 -8.89
CA LYS A 186 16.98 9.53 -9.29
C LYS A 186 17.56 10.46 -8.23
N GLN A 187 16.75 11.38 -7.71
CA GLN A 187 17.18 12.32 -6.66
C GLN A 187 17.54 11.60 -5.36
N ASP A 188 16.78 10.57 -4.97
CA ASP A 188 17.06 9.78 -3.78
C ASP A 188 18.38 8.99 -3.91
N ILE A 189 18.63 8.39 -5.08
CA ILE A 189 19.89 7.72 -5.40
C ILE A 189 21.06 8.73 -5.37
N GLU A 190 20.89 9.91 -5.93
CA GLU A 190 21.92 10.95 -5.91
C GLU A 190 22.24 11.42 -4.49
N ALA A 191 21.21 11.66 -3.66
CA ALA A 191 21.37 12.03 -2.26
C ALA A 191 22.10 10.95 -1.45
N PHE A 192 21.87 9.67 -1.77
CA PHE A 192 22.59 8.55 -1.18
C PHE A 192 24.08 8.59 -1.50
N TYR A 193 24.46 8.82 -2.77
CA TYR A 193 25.87 8.94 -3.15
C TYR A 193 26.58 10.12 -2.50
N GLN A 194 25.89 11.25 -2.34
CA GLN A 194 26.46 12.42 -1.67
C GLN A 194 26.73 12.15 -0.18
N SER A 195 25.87 11.36 0.47
CA SER A 195 25.98 11.05 1.90
C SER A 195 26.96 9.90 2.19
N TYR A 196 27.07 8.94 1.27
CA TYR A 196 27.89 7.73 1.41
C TYR A 196 28.82 7.53 0.20
N PRO A 197 29.84 8.39 0.02
CA PRO A 197 30.79 8.25 -1.07
C PRO A 197 31.65 7.00 -0.86
N GLY A 198 31.47 5.98 -1.71
CA GLY A 198 32.25 4.73 -1.69
C GLY A 198 31.49 3.47 -1.28
N VAL A 199 30.16 3.54 -1.09
CA VAL A 199 29.32 2.35 -0.93
C VAL A 199 28.97 1.79 -2.31
N ASP A 200 29.36 0.53 -2.56
CA ASP A 200 28.99 -0.17 -3.78
C ASP A 200 27.50 -0.53 -3.77
N PRO A 201 26.74 -0.29 -4.87
CA PRO A 201 25.33 -0.67 -5.00
C PRO A 201 25.02 -2.12 -4.61
N LYS A 202 25.94 -3.03 -4.95
CA LYS A 202 25.81 -4.47 -4.71
C LYS A 202 26.02 -4.85 -3.25
N SER A 203 26.54 -3.94 -2.44
CA SER A 203 26.70 -4.12 -1.00
C SER A 203 25.49 -3.68 -0.20
N ILE A 204 24.48 -3.07 -0.85
CA ILE A 204 23.25 -2.61 -0.19
C ILE A 204 22.40 -3.84 0.16
N PRO A 205 22.11 -4.08 1.45
CA PRO A 205 21.33 -5.23 1.89
C PRO A 205 19.87 -5.20 1.39
N PRO A 206 19.23 -6.37 1.20
CA PRO A 206 17.83 -6.46 0.74
C PRO A 206 16.85 -5.80 1.71
N GLU A 207 17.16 -5.73 3.01
CA GLU A 207 16.34 -5.03 4.01
C GLU A 207 16.22 -3.52 3.72
N VAL A 208 17.29 -2.91 3.21
CA VAL A 208 17.31 -1.49 2.84
C VAL A 208 16.41 -1.27 1.62
N TRP A 209 16.49 -2.15 0.62
CA TRP A 209 15.61 -2.11 -0.55
C TRP A 209 14.14 -2.33 -0.20
N GLY A 210 13.86 -3.22 0.77
CA GLY A 210 12.51 -3.43 1.31
C GLY A 210 11.93 -2.16 1.93
N ALA A 211 12.72 -1.44 2.72
CA ALA A 211 12.30 -0.16 3.30
C ALA A 211 12.07 0.92 2.22
N VAL A 212 12.89 0.96 1.17
CA VAL A 212 12.71 1.88 0.04
C VAL A 212 11.43 1.57 -0.75
N ARG A 213 11.10 0.29 -0.99
CA ARG A 213 9.79 -0.10 -1.56
C ARG A 213 8.62 0.29 -0.67
N GLY A 214 8.85 0.35 0.64
CA GLY A 214 7.89 0.84 1.64
C GLY A 214 7.68 2.36 1.65
N GLY A 215 8.46 3.11 0.87
CA GLY A 215 8.36 4.57 0.76
C GLY A 215 9.42 5.36 1.52
N ASP A 216 10.41 4.70 2.16
CA ASP A 216 11.54 5.39 2.78
C ASP A 216 12.60 5.81 1.73
N THR A 217 13.35 6.87 2.02
CA THR A 217 14.50 7.27 1.20
C THR A 217 15.67 6.29 1.38
N LEU A 218 16.40 5.98 0.30
CA LEU A 218 17.55 5.07 0.30
C LEU A 218 18.59 5.47 1.35
N THR A 219 18.83 6.79 1.47
CA THR A 219 19.71 7.35 2.49
C THR A 219 19.25 7.01 3.91
N ASN A 220 17.98 7.27 4.26
CA ASN A 220 17.46 7.00 5.60
C ASN A 220 17.35 5.51 5.90
N ALA A 221 16.94 4.70 4.93
CA ALA A 221 16.90 3.25 5.05
C ALA A 221 18.29 2.68 5.36
N TYR A 222 19.32 3.10 4.62
CA TYR A 222 20.69 2.67 4.86
C TYR A 222 21.23 3.15 6.21
N THR A 223 21.00 4.42 6.56
CA THR A 223 21.41 4.96 7.87
C THR A 223 20.80 4.17 9.03
N ARG A 224 19.53 3.76 8.94
CA ARG A 224 18.88 2.96 9.99
C ARG A 224 19.46 1.55 10.06
N TRP A 225 19.71 0.90 8.93
CA TRP A 225 20.35 -0.40 8.90
C TRP A 225 21.76 -0.36 9.51
N GLU A 226 22.57 0.63 9.14
CA GLU A 226 23.92 0.81 9.67
C GLU A 226 23.90 1.02 11.19
N ASN A 227 22.98 1.86 11.68
CA ASN A 227 22.79 2.05 13.13
C ASN A 227 22.41 0.75 13.85
N LYS A 228 21.51 -0.07 13.27
CA LYS A 228 21.15 -1.38 13.85
C LYS A 228 22.36 -2.32 13.90
N ARG A 229 23.16 -2.37 12.84
CA ARG A 229 24.38 -3.18 12.76
C ARG A 229 25.38 -2.76 13.83
N LEU A 230 25.68 -1.47 13.94
CA LEU A 230 26.61 -0.93 14.94
C LEU A 230 26.10 -1.16 16.37
N GLN A 231 24.79 -1.03 16.61
CA GLN A 231 24.20 -1.33 17.92
C GLN A 231 24.33 -2.80 18.29
N ALA A 232 24.10 -3.71 17.35
CA ALA A 232 24.28 -5.14 17.56
C ALA A 232 25.73 -5.50 17.85
N GLU A 233 26.69 -4.88 17.15
CA GLU A 233 28.12 -5.06 17.39
C GLU A 233 28.53 -4.55 18.79
N LEU A 234 28.12 -3.33 19.17
CA LEU A 234 28.35 -2.80 20.51
C LEU A 234 27.72 -3.66 21.61
N ALA A 235 26.53 -4.20 21.37
CA ALA A 235 25.86 -5.11 22.30
C ALA A 235 26.61 -6.43 22.44
N ALA A 236 27.07 -7.01 21.33
CA ALA A 236 27.87 -8.25 21.31
C ALA A 236 29.22 -8.05 22.02
N GLU A 237 29.90 -6.93 21.78
CA GLU A 237 31.13 -6.60 22.50
C GLU A 237 30.91 -6.44 24.00
N ARG A 238 29.82 -5.75 24.40
CA ARG A 238 29.45 -5.58 25.81
C ARG A 238 29.12 -6.92 26.47
N GLN A 239 28.40 -7.79 25.77
CA GLN A 239 28.10 -9.13 26.26
C GLN A 239 29.36 -9.98 26.36
N ASN A 240 30.26 -9.92 25.39
CA ASN A 240 31.55 -10.62 25.43
C ASN A 240 32.42 -10.13 26.59
N LYS A 241 32.48 -8.82 26.84
CA LYS A 241 33.15 -8.24 28.02
C LYS A 241 32.50 -8.72 29.32
N ALA A 242 31.18 -8.60 29.43
CA ALA A 242 30.44 -9.06 30.61
C ALA A 242 30.59 -10.57 30.87
N ASN A 243 30.65 -11.40 29.81
CA ASN A 243 30.88 -12.84 29.91
C ASN A 243 32.32 -13.14 30.35
N ARG A 244 33.31 -12.37 29.88
CA ARG A 244 34.70 -12.45 30.35
C ARG A 244 34.87 -12.00 31.80
N ASP A 245 34.16 -10.97 32.23
CA ASP A 245 34.19 -10.48 33.60
C ASP A 245 33.43 -11.41 34.57
N LYS A 246 32.38 -12.09 34.08
CA LYS A 246 31.60 -13.09 34.84
C LYS A 246 32.18 -14.49 34.80
N THR A 247 33.18 -14.77 33.96
CA THR A 247 33.93 -16.04 34.00
C THR A 247 35.14 -15.83 34.92
N PRO A 248 35.10 -16.29 36.19
CA PRO A 248 36.30 -16.35 37.01
C PRO A 248 37.24 -17.34 36.33
N GLY A 249 38.50 -16.95 36.16
CA GLY A 249 39.44 -17.57 35.23
C GLY A 249 39.46 -19.10 35.25
N SER A 250 39.55 -19.67 34.04
CA SER A 250 40.27 -20.93 33.83
C SER A 250 41.74 -20.67 34.19
N LEU A 251 42.05 -20.83 35.48
CA LEU A 251 43.38 -20.96 36.02
C LEU A 251 43.53 -22.42 36.45
N GLY A 252 44.37 -23.16 35.72
CA GLY A 252 45.09 -24.34 36.22
C GLY A 252 44.25 -25.60 36.44
N GLY A 253 44.03 -26.37 35.39
CA GLY A 253 43.67 -27.78 35.45
C GLY A 253 44.71 -28.61 34.70
N ASP A 254 45.97 -28.51 35.11
CA ASP A 254 47.03 -29.44 34.71
C ASP A 254 46.76 -30.79 35.38
N THR A 255 45.99 -31.66 34.73
CA THR A 255 46.04 -33.12 34.89
C THR A 255 45.55 -33.78 33.60
N ALA A 256 46.36 -33.69 32.56
CA ALA A 256 46.48 -34.82 31.65
C ALA A 256 47.31 -35.88 32.40
N ASP A 257 46.70 -36.97 32.90
CA ASP A 257 47.16 -38.35 32.68
C ASP A 257 46.59 -39.44 33.63
N ASP A 258 45.94 -39.15 34.76
CA ASP A 258 45.72 -40.23 35.75
C ASP A 258 44.36 -40.98 35.69
N ASN A 259 43.40 -40.61 34.83
CA ASN A 259 42.08 -41.27 34.81
C ASN A 259 41.82 -42.19 33.60
N ALA A 260 42.73 -42.23 32.63
CA ALA A 260 42.65 -43.20 31.51
C ALA A 260 43.13 -44.61 31.90
N GLY A 261 43.91 -44.74 32.99
CA GLY A 261 44.45 -46.02 33.46
C GLY A 261 43.55 -46.81 34.44
N LEU A 262 42.56 -46.17 35.08
CA LEU A 262 41.71 -46.83 36.09
C LEU A 262 40.42 -47.40 35.49
N ILE A 263 39.91 -46.82 34.40
CA ILE A 263 38.69 -47.30 33.73
C ILE A 263 38.99 -48.54 32.86
N SER A 264 40.20 -48.65 32.32
CA SER A 264 40.63 -49.81 31.51
C SER A 264 40.97 -51.07 32.32
N LYS A 265 41.03 -51.01 33.66
CA LYS A 265 41.35 -52.18 34.50
C LYS A 265 40.14 -53.05 34.83
N TYR A 266 38.91 -52.60 34.56
CA TYR A 266 37.68 -53.31 34.92
C TYR A 266 36.95 -53.97 33.74
N TRP A 267 37.54 -53.99 32.55
CA TRP A 267 36.92 -54.56 31.35
C TRP A 267 37.68 -55.72 30.67
N ASP A 268 38.82 -56.15 31.20
CA ASP A 268 39.64 -57.26 30.65
C ASP A 268 39.71 -58.50 31.58
N GLU A 269 38.65 -58.79 32.34
CA GLU A 269 38.56 -60.01 33.15
C GLU A 269 37.17 -60.66 33.04
N ALA A 270 36.70 -60.85 31.80
CA ALA A 270 35.64 -61.79 31.44
C ALA A 270 35.66 -62.04 29.92
N ASP A 271 36.59 -62.90 29.47
CA ASP A 271 36.37 -64.01 28.52
C ASP A 271 37.70 -64.66 28.07
#